data_AF-A0A667YA21-F1
#
_entry.id   AF-A0A667YA21-F1
#
_cell.length_a   1.000
_cell.length_b   1.000
_cell.length_c   1.000
_cell.angle_alpha   90.00
_cell.angle_beta   90.00
_cell.angle_gamma   90.00
#
_symmetry.space_group_name_H-M   'P 1'
#
loop_
_entity.id
_entity.type
_entity.pdbx_description
1 polymer ?
#
loop_
_entity_poly.entity_id
_entity_poly.type
_entity_poly.pdbx_seq_one_letter_code
_entity_poly.pdbx_strand_id
1 'polypeptide(L)'
;VPDQKTVQQTFGALNTTQHLIIGSAVAAGGLLAYLVHKRRQIKSIPLGEGWWGAGDKPLSEDDKIYPFQVQTSDQEIEDLHERIDKTRYTDPLEDSCFQYGFNSTYLKKVVHYWRNQFDWKKQVAVLNKYPHFKTKIEGLDVHFIHVRPPHREGQRVLPLMLVHGWPGSFYEFYRILPLLTETQDGLAFEVICPSIPGYGFSEAPHKQGA
;
A
#
# COMPACT_ATOMS: atom_id res chain seq x y z
N VAL A 1 43.51 11.63 -34.81
CA VAL A 1 43.35 13.09 -34.65
C VAL A 1 42.65 13.60 -35.90
N PRO A 2 41.34 13.92 -35.87
CA PRO A 2 40.68 14.44 -37.06
C PRO A 2 41.15 15.88 -37.31
N ASP A 3 41.36 16.20 -38.58
CA ASP A 3 41.94 17.43 -39.07
C ASP A 3 41.03 18.64 -38.77
N GLN A 4 41.54 19.61 -37.97
CA GLN A 4 40.82 20.83 -37.60
C GLN A 4 40.39 21.66 -38.83
N LYS A 5 41.02 21.45 -39.99
CA LYS A 5 40.69 22.17 -41.23
C LYS A 5 39.39 21.72 -41.88
N THR A 6 39.01 20.44 -41.74
CA THR A 6 37.80 19.89 -42.38
C THR A 6 36.52 20.35 -41.66
N VAL A 7 36.59 20.56 -40.36
CA VAL A 7 35.45 21.08 -39.57
C VAL A 7 35.17 22.53 -39.94
N GLN A 8 36.19 23.38 -40.06
CA GLN A 8 36.00 24.81 -40.42
C GLN A 8 35.47 25.00 -41.86
N GLN A 9 35.85 24.17 -42.83
CA GLN A 9 35.36 24.29 -44.21
C GLN A 9 33.89 23.89 -44.37
N THR A 10 33.36 23.02 -43.50
CA THR A 10 31.96 22.59 -43.58
C THR A 10 30.99 23.62 -42.98
N PHE A 11 31.45 24.45 -42.04
CA PHE A 11 30.64 25.51 -41.43
C PHE A 11 30.69 26.85 -42.18
N GLY A 12 31.71 27.08 -43.03
CA GLY A 12 31.85 28.31 -43.82
C GLY A 12 31.05 28.35 -45.13
N ALA A 13 30.43 27.25 -45.55
CA ALA A 13 29.71 27.11 -46.82
C ALA A 13 28.17 27.21 -46.70
N LEU A 14 27.66 27.55 -45.51
CA LEU A 14 26.23 27.64 -45.24
C LEU A 14 25.76 29.09 -45.44
N ASN A 15 24.72 29.29 -46.26
CA ASN A 15 24.12 30.61 -46.42
C ASN A 15 23.34 31.01 -45.16
N THR A 16 23.11 32.31 -44.97
CA THR A 16 22.42 32.89 -43.80
C THR A 16 21.10 32.18 -43.47
N THR A 17 20.36 31.74 -44.48
CA THR A 17 19.12 30.97 -44.35
C THR A 17 19.33 29.59 -43.72
N GLN A 18 20.43 28.90 -44.03
CA GLN A 18 20.74 27.59 -43.44
C GLN A 18 21.20 27.72 -41.99
N HIS A 19 21.94 28.78 -41.64
CA HIS A 19 22.25 29.10 -40.23
C HIS A 19 20.99 29.41 -39.42
N LEU A 20 20.01 30.11 -40.01
CA LEU A 20 18.70 30.38 -39.39
C LEU A 20 17.87 29.09 -39.19
N ILE A 21 17.88 28.17 -40.15
CA ILE A 21 17.18 26.87 -40.05
C ILE A 21 17.81 26.00 -38.96
N ILE A 22 19.14 25.93 -38.88
CA ILE A 22 19.84 25.15 -37.85
C ILE A 22 19.59 25.77 -36.47
N GLY A 23 19.68 27.10 -36.35
CA GLY A 23 19.42 27.80 -35.09
C GLY A 23 17.99 27.60 -34.58
N SER A 24 16.99 27.66 -35.47
CA SER A 24 15.58 27.42 -35.13
C SER A 24 15.30 25.96 -34.77
N ALA A 25 15.92 24.99 -35.45
CA ALA A 25 15.80 23.56 -35.10
C ALA A 25 16.40 23.24 -33.73
N VAL A 26 17.56 23.82 -33.39
CA VAL A 26 18.18 23.67 -32.06
C VAL A 26 17.32 24.32 -30.98
N ALA A 27 16.79 25.52 -31.24
CA ALA A 27 15.89 26.20 -30.30
C ALA A 27 14.59 25.41 -30.08
N ALA A 28 13.99 24.87 -31.15
CA ALA A 28 12.80 24.04 -31.07
C ALA A 28 13.06 22.72 -30.33
N GLY A 29 14.18 22.05 -30.60
CA GLY A 29 14.60 20.83 -29.90
C GLY A 29 14.89 21.07 -28.42
N GLY A 30 15.57 22.17 -28.08
CA GLY A 30 15.82 22.59 -26.70
C GLY A 30 14.54 22.94 -25.96
N LEU A 31 13.61 23.64 -26.62
CA LEU A 31 12.28 23.93 -26.06
C LEU A 31 11.47 22.65 -25.84
N LEU A 32 11.49 21.71 -26.79
CA LEU A 32 10.79 20.43 -26.67
C LEU A 32 11.37 19.61 -25.51
N ALA A 33 12.70 19.52 -25.41
CA ALA A 33 13.39 18.84 -24.32
C ALA A 33 13.10 19.50 -22.96
N TYR A 34 13.09 20.84 -22.90
CA TYR A 34 12.71 21.59 -21.71
C TYR A 34 11.26 21.33 -21.32
N LEU A 35 10.32 21.32 -22.27
CA LEU A 35 8.90 21.05 -22.01
C LEU A 35 8.67 19.59 -21.55
N VAL A 36 9.40 18.62 -22.13
CA VAL A 36 9.38 17.21 -21.69
C VAL A 36 9.99 17.08 -20.29
N HIS A 37 11.12 17.73 -20.03
CA HIS A 37 11.77 17.73 -18.72
C HIS A 37 10.87 18.38 -17.66
N LYS A 38 10.26 19.52 -17.98
CA LYS A 38 9.32 20.23 -17.10
C LYS A 38 8.03 19.46 -16.88
N ARG A 39 7.53 18.71 -17.87
CA ARG A 39 6.41 17.77 -17.68
C ARG A 39 6.78 16.57 -16.80
N ARG A 40 8.05 16.15 -16.78
CA ARG A 40 8.57 15.09 -15.91
C ARG A 40 8.85 15.54 -14.48
N GLN A 41 8.96 16.84 -14.23
CA GLN A 41 9.06 17.40 -12.88
C GLN A 41 7.69 17.25 -12.19
N ILE A 42 7.46 16.07 -11.59
CA ILE A 42 6.35 15.84 -10.69
C ILE A 42 6.51 16.83 -9.54
N LYS A 43 5.58 17.77 -9.39
CA LYS A 43 5.52 18.61 -8.20
C LYS A 43 5.21 17.71 -7.01
N SER A 44 6.25 17.29 -6.28
CA SER A 44 6.07 16.63 -4.99
C SER A 44 5.54 17.67 -4.01
N ILE A 45 4.45 17.36 -3.34
CA ILE A 45 4.08 18.08 -2.12
C ILE A 45 5.25 17.86 -1.15
N PRO A 46 5.82 18.91 -0.52
CA PRO A 46 6.80 18.71 0.52
C PRO A 46 6.10 17.98 1.67
N LEU A 47 6.25 16.65 1.70
CA LEU A 47 6.08 15.87 2.92
C LEU A 47 7.07 16.49 3.93
N GLY A 48 6.69 16.61 5.20
CA GLY A 48 7.55 17.20 6.24
C GLY A 48 8.88 16.43 6.41
N GLU A 49 9.50 16.49 7.57
CA GLU A 49 10.73 15.73 7.88
C GLU A 49 10.61 14.19 7.67
N GLY A 50 9.40 13.68 7.38
CA GLY A 50 9.13 12.27 7.06
C GLY A 50 9.39 11.39 8.28
N TRP A 51 8.95 11.84 9.46
CA TRP A 51 9.15 11.13 10.71
C TRP A 51 7.87 11.15 11.55
N TRP A 52 7.28 9.97 11.73
CA TRP A 52 6.04 9.74 12.46
C TRP A 52 6.23 8.85 13.70
N GLY A 53 7.44 8.32 13.89
CA GLY A 53 7.82 7.51 15.04
C GLY A 53 7.93 8.31 16.34
N ALA A 54 8.04 7.59 17.45
CA ALA A 54 8.28 8.19 18.76
C ALA A 54 9.68 8.84 18.83
N GLY A 55 9.80 9.94 19.58
CA GLY A 55 11.08 10.65 19.76
C GLY A 55 11.56 11.40 18.51
N ASP A 56 12.87 11.70 18.48
CA ASP A 56 13.52 12.40 17.38
C ASP A 56 13.95 11.43 16.26
N LYS A 57 14.04 11.92 15.03
CA LYS A 57 14.48 11.13 13.88
C LYS A 57 15.92 10.66 14.08
N PRO A 58 16.20 9.35 14.02
CA PRO A 58 17.56 8.83 14.12
C PRO A 58 18.35 9.15 12.86
N LEU A 59 19.68 9.05 12.94
CA LEU A 59 20.58 9.27 11.81
C LEU A 59 20.39 8.26 10.67
N SER A 60 19.87 7.07 10.97
CA SER A 60 19.59 6.00 10.02
C SER A 60 18.38 5.18 10.46
N GLU A 61 17.62 4.67 9.50
CA GLU A 61 16.51 3.74 9.72
C GLU A 61 16.89 2.31 9.30
N ASP A 62 16.22 1.32 9.89
CA ASP A 62 16.34 -0.07 9.46
C ASP A 62 15.52 -0.30 8.19
N ASP A 63 16.18 -0.64 7.09
CA ASP A 63 15.57 -0.84 5.77
C ASP A 63 15.22 -2.32 5.50
N LYS A 64 15.37 -3.19 6.49
CA LYS A 64 15.08 -4.62 6.37
C LYS A 64 13.60 -4.94 6.47
N ILE A 65 13.22 -5.97 5.73
CA ILE A 65 11.88 -6.56 5.75
C ILE A 65 11.93 -7.84 6.58
N TYR A 66 11.11 -7.92 7.62
CA TYR A 66 11.03 -9.04 8.55
C TYR A 66 9.76 -9.85 8.31
N PRO A 67 9.83 -11.19 8.28
CA PRO A 67 8.64 -12.03 8.32
C PRO A 67 7.82 -11.75 9.58
N PHE A 68 6.50 -11.76 9.44
CA PHE A 68 5.56 -11.59 10.53
C PHE A 68 4.57 -12.75 10.55
N GLN A 69 4.11 -13.13 11.73
CA GLN A 69 3.08 -14.15 11.90
C GLN A 69 2.03 -13.62 12.87
N VAL A 70 0.76 -13.71 12.48
CA VAL A 70 -0.36 -13.36 13.36
C VAL A 70 -0.46 -14.42 14.44
N GLN A 71 -0.48 -14.01 15.69
CA GLN A 71 -0.65 -14.87 16.86
C GLN A 71 -1.71 -14.29 17.79
N THR A 72 -2.35 -15.16 18.55
CA THR A 72 -3.23 -14.79 19.66
C THR A 72 -2.99 -15.76 20.81
N SER A 73 -2.99 -15.24 22.03
CA SER A 73 -2.83 -16.01 23.26
C SER A 73 -4.19 -16.48 23.78
N ASP A 74 -4.20 -17.61 24.49
CA ASP A 74 -5.43 -18.07 25.15
C ASP A 74 -5.94 -17.03 26.18
N GLN A 75 -5.04 -16.24 26.79
CA GLN A 75 -5.38 -15.14 27.70
C GLN A 75 -6.17 -14.01 27.03
N GLU A 76 -5.79 -13.60 25.81
CA GLU A 76 -6.54 -12.59 25.06
C GLU A 76 -7.94 -13.08 24.69
N ILE A 77 -8.07 -14.37 24.35
CA ILE A 77 -9.37 -14.97 24.03
C ILE A 77 -10.24 -15.11 25.28
N GLU A 78 -9.64 -15.43 26.43
CA GLU A 78 -10.35 -15.49 27.71
C GLU A 78 -10.85 -14.10 28.14
N ASP A 79 -10.02 -13.06 28.07
CA ASP A 79 -10.42 -11.68 28.34
C ASP A 79 -11.58 -11.23 27.41
N LEU A 80 -11.50 -11.57 26.12
CA LEU A 80 -12.59 -11.32 25.17
C LEU A 80 -13.89 -12.02 25.62
N HIS A 81 -13.84 -13.31 25.95
CA HIS A 81 -15.02 -14.06 26.37
C HIS A 81 -15.64 -13.49 27.64
N GLU A 82 -14.82 -13.11 28.62
CA GLU A 82 -15.29 -12.49 29.86
C GLU A 82 -16.03 -11.17 29.58
N ARG A 83 -15.52 -10.34 28.68
CA ARG A 83 -16.18 -9.08 28.27
C ARG A 83 -17.50 -9.34 27.55
N ILE A 84 -17.53 -10.33 26.66
CA ILE A 84 -18.75 -10.75 25.98
C ILE A 84 -19.80 -11.21 27.00
N ASP A 85 -19.43 -12.06 27.95
CA ASP A 85 -20.35 -12.62 28.95
C ASP A 85 -20.93 -11.54 29.88
N LYS A 86 -20.21 -10.44 30.08
CA LYS A 86 -20.64 -9.28 30.89
C LYS A 86 -21.38 -8.19 30.11
N THR A 87 -21.68 -8.43 28.82
CA THR A 87 -22.36 -7.44 27.96
C THR A 87 -23.77 -7.15 28.46
N ARG A 88 -24.10 -5.85 28.64
CA ARG A 88 -25.46 -5.39 28.94
C ARG A 88 -26.15 -4.96 27.63
N TYR A 89 -27.38 -5.44 27.43
CA TYR A 89 -28.19 -5.10 26.26
C TYR A 89 -29.31 -4.14 26.63
N THR A 90 -29.75 -3.34 25.65
CA THR A 90 -30.93 -2.48 25.74
C THR A 90 -32.01 -3.00 24.80
N ASP A 91 -33.28 -2.87 25.17
CA ASP A 91 -34.38 -3.29 24.30
C ASP A 91 -34.54 -2.32 23.11
N PRO A 92 -34.75 -2.83 21.89
CA PRO A 92 -34.97 -2.00 20.72
C PRO A 92 -36.43 -1.58 20.61
N LEU A 93 -36.71 -0.57 19.80
CA LEU A 93 -38.09 -0.28 19.36
C LEU A 93 -38.64 -1.46 18.56
N GLU A 94 -39.91 -1.78 18.75
CA GLU A 94 -40.63 -2.79 17.97
C GLU A 94 -40.54 -2.47 16.47
N ASP A 95 -40.31 -3.51 15.65
CA ASP A 95 -40.21 -3.47 14.19
C ASP A 95 -39.20 -2.46 13.58
N SER A 96 -38.33 -1.86 14.38
CA SER A 96 -37.37 -0.83 13.94
C SER A 96 -36.27 -1.33 13.01
N CYS A 97 -36.08 -2.64 12.90
CA CYS A 97 -35.01 -3.26 12.13
C CYS A 97 -33.66 -2.55 12.44
N PHE A 98 -32.97 -2.01 11.43
CA PHE A 98 -31.72 -1.24 11.58
C PHE A 98 -31.89 0.27 11.36
N GLN A 99 -33.13 0.79 11.32
CA GLN A 99 -33.39 2.20 10.99
C GLN A 99 -32.86 3.19 12.04
N TYR A 100 -32.64 2.72 13.27
CA TYR A 100 -32.11 3.51 14.39
C TYR A 100 -30.70 3.05 14.81
N GLY A 101 -29.95 2.48 13.86
CA GLY A 101 -28.64 1.89 14.11
C GLY A 101 -28.71 0.38 14.37
N PHE A 102 -27.71 -0.16 15.06
CA PHE A 102 -27.58 -1.61 15.19
C PHE A 102 -28.67 -2.18 16.11
N ASN A 103 -29.48 -3.11 15.58
CA ASN A 103 -30.57 -3.72 16.33
C ASN A 103 -30.06 -4.62 17.47
N SER A 104 -30.49 -4.39 18.71
CA SER A 104 -29.99 -5.14 19.86
C SER A 104 -30.43 -6.61 19.89
N THR A 105 -31.59 -6.96 19.32
CA THR A 105 -32.00 -8.36 19.13
C THR A 105 -31.07 -9.07 18.14
N TYR A 106 -30.66 -8.39 17.07
CA TYR A 106 -29.67 -8.94 16.15
C TYR A 106 -28.26 -9.01 16.78
N LEU A 107 -27.88 -8.02 17.59
CA LEU A 107 -26.60 -8.01 18.31
C LEU A 107 -26.44 -9.25 19.20
N LYS A 108 -27.50 -9.64 19.93
CA LYS A 108 -27.50 -10.87 20.74
C LYS A 108 -27.15 -12.12 19.90
N LYS A 109 -27.60 -12.20 18.65
CA LYS A 109 -27.26 -13.31 17.73
C LYS A 109 -25.78 -13.29 17.34
N VAL A 110 -25.26 -12.11 16.98
CA VAL A 110 -23.84 -11.93 16.62
C VAL A 110 -22.94 -12.27 17.80
N VAL A 111 -23.24 -11.74 18.98
CA VAL A 111 -22.48 -11.99 20.20
C VAL A 111 -22.55 -13.47 20.60
N HIS A 112 -23.72 -14.10 20.49
CA HIS A 112 -23.87 -15.54 20.75
C HIS A 112 -22.99 -16.38 19.83
N TYR A 113 -22.97 -16.09 18.52
CA TYR A 113 -22.09 -16.77 17.58
C TYR A 113 -20.62 -16.55 17.93
N TRP A 114 -20.23 -15.30 18.19
CA TRP A 114 -18.85 -14.96 18.54
C TRP A 114 -18.38 -15.70 19.79
N ARG A 115 -19.23 -15.78 20.81
CA ARG A 115 -18.91 -16.41 22.09
C ARG A 115 -18.81 -17.94 22.03
N ASN A 116 -19.65 -18.57 21.21
CA ASN A 116 -19.90 -20.02 21.32
C ASN A 116 -19.52 -20.82 20.08
N GLN A 117 -19.40 -20.18 18.92
CA GLN A 117 -19.23 -20.86 17.63
C GLN A 117 -18.03 -20.34 16.82
N PHE A 118 -17.49 -19.16 17.16
CA PHE A 118 -16.36 -18.58 16.46
C PHE A 118 -15.04 -19.23 16.90
N ASP A 119 -14.44 -19.97 15.98
CA ASP A 119 -13.14 -20.62 16.20
C ASP A 119 -11.99 -19.66 15.88
N TRP A 120 -11.43 -19.06 16.92
CA TRP A 120 -10.29 -18.14 16.84
C TRP A 120 -9.03 -18.79 16.26
N LYS A 121 -8.72 -20.04 16.64
CA LYS A 121 -7.53 -20.75 16.15
C LYS A 121 -7.63 -20.97 14.65
N LYS A 122 -8.81 -21.34 14.16
CA LYS A 122 -9.10 -21.45 12.74
C LYS A 122 -8.94 -20.10 12.02
N GLN A 123 -9.44 -18.99 12.58
CA GLN A 123 -9.31 -17.70 11.92
C GLN A 123 -7.86 -17.20 11.86
N VAL A 124 -7.07 -17.42 12.92
CA VAL A 124 -5.63 -17.10 12.90
C VAL A 124 -4.89 -17.94 11.85
N ALA A 125 -5.26 -19.22 11.68
CA ALA A 125 -4.72 -20.04 10.61
C ALA A 125 -5.12 -19.52 9.21
N VAL A 126 -6.35 -19.03 9.05
CA VAL A 126 -6.80 -18.38 7.80
C VAL A 126 -5.99 -17.12 7.51
N LEU A 127 -5.78 -16.25 8.52
CA LEU A 127 -4.98 -15.04 8.36
C LEU A 127 -3.57 -15.39 7.87
N ASN A 128 -2.90 -16.34 8.52
CA ASN A 128 -1.54 -16.76 8.17
C ASN A 128 -1.45 -17.63 6.89
N LYS A 129 -2.53 -17.80 6.11
CA LYS A 129 -2.48 -18.50 4.81
C LYS A 129 -1.53 -17.81 3.82
N TYR A 130 -1.39 -16.50 3.93
CA TYR A 130 -0.50 -15.70 3.08
C TYR A 130 0.71 -15.20 3.87
N PRO A 131 1.86 -14.94 3.22
CA PRO A 131 3.04 -14.39 3.89
C PRO A 131 2.80 -12.95 4.37
N HIS A 132 3.03 -12.69 5.65
CA HIS A 132 3.02 -11.35 6.24
C HIS A 132 4.43 -10.87 6.53
N PHE A 133 4.60 -9.56 6.51
CA PHE A 133 5.88 -8.91 6.76
C PHE A 133 5.69 -7.61 7.55
N LYS A 134 6.78 -7.15 8.18
CA LYS A 134 6.94 -5.82 8.75
C LYS A 134 8.24 -5.18 8.29
N THR A 135 8.22 -3.87 8.11
CA THR A 135 9.41 -3.04 7.81
C THR A 135 9.25 -1.66 8.44
N LYS A 136 10.35 -0.97 8.75
CA LYS A 136 10.29 0.42 9.21
C LYS A 136 10.16 1.36 8.02
N ILE A 137 9.23 2.31 8.12
CA ILE A 137 9.03 3.41 7.17
C ILE A 137 8.74 4.67 7.97
N GLU A 138 9.61 5.68 7.86
CA GLU A 138 9.42 6.99 8.49
C GLU A 138 9.19 6.89 10.02
N GLY A 139 9.89 5.94 10.64
CA GLY A 139 9.79 5.67 12.08
C GLY A 139 8.63 4.79 12.54
N LEU A 140 7.80 4.26 11.63
CA LEU A 140 6.69 3.36 11.96
C LEU A 140 6.97 1.92 11.52
N ASP A 141 6.61 0.94 12.36
CA ASP A 141 6.54 -0.46 11.95
C ASP A 141 5.30 -0.70 11.08
N VAL A 142 5.50 -0.83 9.76
CA VAL A 142 4.43 -1.02 8.78
C VAL A 142 4.27 -2.50 8.44
N HIS A 143 3.07 -3.03 8.69
CA HIS A 143 2.67 -4.39 8.31
C HIS A 143 2.13 -4.43 6.87
N PHE A 144 2.45 -5.51 6.15
CA PHE A 144 1.82 -5.83 4.87
C PHE A 144 1.80 -7.34 4.60
N ILE A 145 0.86 -7.78 3.77
CA ILE A 145 0.95 -9.08 3.10
C ILE A 145 1.54 -8.91 1.70
N HIS A 146 2.38 -9.85 1.27
CA HIS A 146 2.91 -9.91 -0.10
C HIS A 146 2.64 -11.29 -0.69
N VAL A 147 1.71 -11.36 -1.64
CA VAL A 147 1.33 -12.61 -2.31
C VAL A 147 1.87 -12.60 -3.72
N ARG A 148 2.78 -13.54 -4.00
CA ARG A 148 3.39 -13.69 -5.33
C ARG A 148 2.69 -14.80 -6.11
N PRO A 149 2.47 -14.62 -7.42
CA PRO A 149 1.96 -15.68 -8.26
C PRO A 149 3.01 -16.81 -8.37
N PRO A 150 2.59 -18.07 -8.56
CA PRO A 150 3.53 -19.14 -8.89
C PRO A 150 4.24 -18.83 -10.20
N HIS A 151 5.54 -19.13 -10.29
CA HIS A 151 6.30 -18.89 -11.51
C HIS A 151 5.82 -19.78 -12.66
N ARG A 152 5.53 -19.17 -13.82
CA ARG A 152 5.23 -19.88 -15.08
C ARG A 152 6.05 -19.31 -16.22
N GLU A 153 6.45 -20.16 -17.16
CA GLU A 153 7.19 -19.74 -18.35
C GLU A 153 6.34 -18.81 -19.23
N GLY A 154 6.95 -17.76 -19.78
CA GLY A 154 6.26 -16.76 -20.59
C GLY A 154 5.30 -15.83 -19.83
N GLN A 155 5.22 -15.95 -18.50
CA GLN A 155 4.37 -15.11 -17.67
C GLN A 155 5.00 -13.75 -17.40
N ARG A 156 4.21 -12.70 -17.58
CA ARG A 156 4.46 -11.36 -17.08
C ARG A 156 3.87 -11.21 -15.68
N VAL A 157 4.67 -10.74 -14.73
CA VAL A 157 4.22 -10.42 -13.37
C VAL A 157 4.28 -8.90 -13.18
N LEU A 158 3.18 -8.31 -12.69
CA LEU A 158 3.11 -6.88 -12.37
C LEU A 158 2.80 -6.65 -10.89
N PRO A 159 3.46 -5.69 -10.22
CA PRO A 159 3.12 -5.34 -8.85
C PRO A 159 1.80 -4.58 -8.79
N LEU A 160 0.92 -4.97 -7.87
CA LEU A 160 -0.33 -4.31 -7.57
C LEU A 160 -0.44 -4.05 -6.07
N MET A 161 -0.60 -2.79 -5.69
CA MET A 161 -0.87 -2.42 -4.30
C MET A 161 -2.37 -2.26 -4.08
N LEU A 162 -2.91 -2.93 -3.06
CA LEU A 162 -4.30 -2.80 -2.65
C LEU A 162 -4.36 -2.19 -1.25
N VAL A 163 -4.96 -1.01 -1.15
CA VAL A 163 -5.04 -0.23 0.09
C VAL A 163 -6.48 -0.27 0.61
N HIS A 164 -6.66 -0.67 1.86
CA HIS A 164 -7.97 -0.74 2.50
C HIS A 164 -8.38 0.62 3.11
N GLY A 165 -9.65 0.75 3.50
CA GLY A 165 -10.20 1.92 4.18
C GLY A 165 -10.61 1.66 5.63
N TRP A 166 -11.45 2.55 6.17
CA TRP A 166 -12.14 2.37 7.45
C TRP A 166 -13.62 2.04 7.20
N PRO A 167 -14.26 1.14 7.97
CA PRO A 167 -13.75 0.36 9.12
C PRO A 167 -13.10 -0.98 8.72
N GLY A 168 -12.47 -1.02 7.54
CA GLY A 168 -11.90 -2.21 6.93
C GLY A 168 -10.49 -2.58 7.40
N SER A 169 -9.89 -3.57 6.73
CA SER A 169 -8.52 -4.01 6.99
C SER A 169 -7.97 -4.77 5.77
N PHE A 170 -6.68 -5.09 5.79
CA PHE A 170 -6.02 -5.92 4.77
C PHE A 170 -6.75 -7.26 4.50
N TYR A 171 -7.54 -7.76 5.47
CA TYR A 171 -8.33 -8.99 5.34
C TYR A 171 -9.42 -8.91 4.24
N GLU A 172 -9.90 -7.71 3.90
CA GLU A 172 -10.94 -7.51 2.87
C GLU A 172 -10.54 -8.10 1.51
N PHE A 173 -9.23 -8.18 1.23
CA PHE A 173 -8.71 -8.66 -0.03
C PHE A 173 -8.54 -10.19 -0.09
N TYR A 174 -8.69 -10.93 1.01
CA TYR A 174 -8.32 -12.36 1.07
C TYR A 174 -9.00 -13.23 0.02
N ARG A 175 -10.25 -12.89 -0.36
CA ARG A 175 -11.02 -13.61 -1.36
C ARG A 175 -10.61 -13.29 -2.80
N ILE A 176 -10.08 -12.10 -3.07
CA ILE A 176 -9.68 -11.68 -4.43
C ILE A 176 -8.23 -12.04 -4.74
N LEU A 177 -7.37 -12.23 -3.72
CA LEU A 177 -5.95 -12.56 -3.90
C LEU A 177 -5.69 -13.76 -4.83
N PRO A 178 -6.41 -14.90 -4.75
CA PRO A 178 -6.20 -16.00 -5.69
C PRO A 178 -6.53 -15.63 -7.13
N LEU A 179 -7.53 -14.79 -7.35
CA LEU A 179 -7.96 -14.38 -8.70
C LEU A 179 -6.94 -13.43 -9.36
N LEU A 180 -6.28 -12.60 -8.55
CA LEU A 180 -5.26 -11.65 -9.03
C LEU A 180 -3.88 -12.30 -9.23
N THR A 181 -3.58 -13.32 -8.43
CA THR A 181 -2.28 -14.03 -8.47
C THR A 181 -2.31 -15.28 -9.37
N GLU A 182 -3.47 -15.64 -9.91
CA GLU A 182 -3.58 -16.64 -10.98
C GLU A 182 -3.18 -16.05 -12.34
N THR A 183 -2.39 -16.80 -13.11
CA THR A 183 -2.00 -16.39 -14.46
C THR A 183 -3.19 -16.49 -15.42
N GLN A 184 -3.57 -15.37 -16.03
CA GLN A 184 -4.56 -15.29 -17.11
C GLN A 184 -3.93 -14.57 -18.30
N ASP A 185 -4.04 -15.17 -19.49
CA ASP A 185 -3.48 -14.63 -20.75
C ASP A 185 -2.01 -14.21 -20.66
N GLY A 186 -1.21 -14.98 -19.91
CA GLY A 186 0.22 -14.73 -19.69
C GLY A 186 0.51 -13.60 -18.69
N LEU A 187 -0.49 -13.06 -17.99
CA LEU A 187 -0.33 -12.01 -16.98
C LEU A 187 -0.76 -12.51 -15.60
N ALA A 188 -0.04 -12.15 -14.55
CA ALA A 188 -0.55 -12.16 -13.17
C ALA A 188 -0.04 -10.97 -12.37
N PHE A 189 -0.67 -10.74 -11.22
CA PHE A 189 -0.20 -9.75 -10.27
C PHE A 189 0.57 -10.41 -9.13
N GLU A 190 1.65 -9.76 -8.69
CA GLU A 190 2.08 -9.88 -7.30
C GLU A 190 1.38 -8.78 -6.50
N VAL A 191 0.76 -9.14 -5.38
CA VAL A 191 -0.13 -8.24 -4.65
C VAL A 191 0.47 -7.89 -3.31
N ILE A 192 0.53 -6.58 -3.01
CA ILE A 192 0.95 -6.03 -1.73
C ILE A 192 -0.28 -5.38 -1.08
N CYS A 193 -0.67 -5.84 0.11
CA CYS A 193 -1.74 -5.21 0.89
C CYS A 193 -1.18 -4.72 2.23
N PRO A 194 -0.82 -3.44 2.36
CA PRO A 194 -0.40 -2.88 3.64
C PRO A 194 -1.59 -2.71 4.58
N SER A 195 -1.32 -2.83 5.86
CA SER A 195 -2.13 -2.19 6.89
C SER A 195 -1.79 -0.70 6.91
N ILE A 196 -2.76 0.18 6.69
CA ILE A 196 -2.52 1.63 6.78
C ILE A 196 -2.08 2.00 8.22
N PRO A 197 -1.27 3.06 8.43
CA PRO A 197 -0.79 3.43 9.77
C PRO A 197 -1.91 3.53 10.81
N GLY A 198 -1.70 2.88 11.97
CA GLY A 198 -2.69 2.79 13.05
C GLY A 198 -3.78 1.72 12.88
N TYR A 199 -3.72 0.89 11.84
CA TYR A 199 -4.68 -0.19 11.59
C TYR A 199 -4.01 -1.56 11.64
N GLY A 200 -4.79 -2.57 12.03
CA GLY A 200 -4.36 -3.96 12.03
C GLY A 200 -3.07 -4.16 12.81
N PHE A 201 -1.99 -4.54 12.11
CA PHE A 201 -0.68 -4.79 12.72
C PHE A 201 0.36 -3.70 12.44
N SER A 202 -0.04 -2.59 11.80
CA SER A 202 0.83 -1.41 11.60
C SER A 202 0.78 -0.49 12.81
N GLU A 203 1.92 0.07 13.16
CA GLU A 203 2.06 1.04 14.24
C GLU A 203 1.24 2.32 13.97
N ALA A 204 0.70 2.91 15.03
CA ALA A 204 0.01 4.19 14.96
C ALA A 204 1.03 5.35 14.95
N PRO A 205 0.76 6.46 14.25
CA PRO A 205 1.60 7.65 14.31
C PRO A 205 1.73 8.19 15.74
N HIS A 206 2.94 8.63 16.11
CA HIS A 206 3.23 9.28 17.40
C HIS A 206 3.32 10.80 17.33
N LYS A 207 3.22 11.35 16.12
CA LYS A 207 3.21 12.80 15.87
C LYS A 207 1.82 13.24 15.46
N GLN A 208 1.47 14.49 15.77
CA GLN A 208 0.20 15.06 15.37
C GLN A 208 0.12 15.13 13.84
N GLY A 209 -0.99 14.66 13.28
CA GLY A 209 -1.30 14.84 11.86
C GLY A 209 -1.55 16.32 11.53
N ALA A 210 -1.55 16.63 10.24
CA ALA A 210 -1.97 17.93 9.74
C ALA A 210 -3.49 18.15 9.93
#